data_AF-W1Q3A0-F1
#
_entry.id   AF-W1Q3A0-F1
#
_cell.length_a   1.000
_cell.length_b   1.000
_cell.length_c   1.000
_cell.angle_alpha   90.00
_cell.angle_beta   90.00
_cell.angle_gamma   90.00
#
_symmetry.space_group_name_H-M   'P 1'
#
loop_
_entity.id
_entity.type
_entity.pdbx_description
1 polymer ?
#
loop_
_entity_poly.entity_id
_entity_poly.type
_entity_poly.pdbx_seq_one_letter_code
_entity_poly.pdbx_strand_id
1 'polypeptide(L)'
;MKMSLRGFFLEIPLYFWLEKAYNRLKGGSRMKMIDVTNSHYDLVTKQLECSDASIVKVYTLGPTTVFYSAAPTHKNIIVINKNRPVRAKEIDFAIAKLFQQNNRDNVEILEAHNFVELELRL
;
A
#
# COMPACT_ATOMS: atom_id res chain seq x y z
N MET A 1 -35.12 48.57 8.68
CA MET A 1 -34.15 47.61 9.26
C MET A 1 -33.53 46.79 8.13
N LYS A 2 -32.23 46.99 7.85
CA LYS A 2 -31.46 46.21 6.86
C LYS A 2 -30.73 45.09 7.62
N MET A 3 -31.13 43.84 7.41
CA MET A 3 -30.36 42.68 7.88
C MET A 3 -29.15 42.50 6.95
N SER A 4 -27.95 42.64 7.50
CA SER A 4 -26.68 42.36 6.84
C SER A 4 -26.34 40.89 7.04
N LEU A 5 -26.31 40.12 5.95
CA LEU A 5 -25.70 38.79 5.94
C LEU A 5 -24.18 38.95 6.07
N ARG A 6 -23.64 38.73 7.26
CA ARG A 6 -22.21 38.50 7.44
C ARG A 6 -21.89 37.10 6.93
N GLY A 7 -21.25 37.05 5.76
CA GLY A 7 -20.71 35.84 5.17
C GLY A 7 -19.60 35.25 6.03
N PHE A 8 -19.75 33.99 6.40
CA PHE A 8 -18.66 33.10 6.80
C PHE A 8 -17.88 32.76 5.52
N PHE A 9 -16.82 33.54 5.22
CA PHE A 9 -15.89 33.23 4.14
C PHE A 9 -14.68 32.50 4.74
N LEU A 10 -14.56 31.21 4.45
CA LEU A 10 -13.43 30.36 4.82
C LEU A 10 -12.16 30.87 4.12
N GLU A 11 -11.27 31.57 4.83
CA GLU A 11 -9.92 31.80 4.33
C GLU A 11 -9.10 30.52 4.47
N ILE A 12 -9.01 29.76 3.38
CA ILE A 12 -8.09 28.64 3.27
C ILE A 12 -6.69 29.20 3.01
N PRO A 13 -5.67 28.88 3.86
CA PRO A 13 -4.33 29.41 3.70
C PRO A 13 -3.69 29.04 2.35
N LEU A 14 -2.94 29.98 1.75
CA LEU A 14 -2.28 29.79 0.45
C LEU A 14 -1.39 28.54 0.38
N TYR A 15 -0.82 28.13 1.52
CA TYR A 15 -0.03 26.90 1.64
C TYR A 15 -0.83 25.63 1.31
N PHE A 16 -2.11 25.57 1.68
CA PHE A 16 -2.99 24.44 1.35
C PHE A 16 -3.21 24.33 -0.17
N TRP A 17 -3.33 25.47 -0.85
CA TRP A 17 -3.43 25.52 -2.31
C TRP A 17 -2.11 25.18 -3.00
N LEU A 18 -0.97 25.61 -2.45
CA LEU A 18 0.36 25.25 -2.92
C LEU A 18 0.63 23.74 -2.79
N GLU A 19 0.25 23.13 -1.67
CA GLU A 19 0.36 21.68 -1.48
C GLU A 19 -0.54 20.90 -2.46
N LYS A 20 -1.77 21.37 -2.67
CA LYS A 20 -2.70 20.74 -3.63
C LYS A 20 -2.23 20.91 -5.07
N ALA A 21 -1.66 22.06 -5.42
CA ALA A 21 -1.09 22.33 -6.74
C ALA A 21 0.21 21.53 -6.97
N TYR A 22 1.12 21.48 -6.00
CA TYR A 22 2.33 20.67 -6.05
C TYR A 22 2.01 19.18 -6.28
N ASN A 23 1.05 18.65 -5.53
CA ASN A 23 0.58 17.27 -5.69
C ASN A 23 -0.15 17.02 -7.02
N ARG A 24 -0.77 18.04 -7.63
CA ARG A 24 -1.40 17.95 -8.97
C ARG A 24 -0.37 18.02 -10.11
N LEU A 25 0.65 18.86 -9.98
CA LEU A 25 1.70 19.05 -10.99
C LEU A 25 2.66 17.85 -11.08
N LYS A 26 2.82 17.09 -10.00
CA LYS A 26 3.62 15.86 -9.97
C LYS A 26 2.99 14.67 -10.70
N GLY A 27 1.85 14.81 -11.39
CA GLY A 27 1.39 13.90 -12.46
C GLY A 27 1.36 12.38 -12.18
N GLY A 28 1.50 11.96 -10.92
CA GLY A 28 1.44 10.59 -10.50
C GLY A 28 0.14 10.43 -9.75
N SER A 29 -0.78 9.63 -10.30
CA SER A 29 -1.82 8.99 -9.50
C SER A 29 -1.16 8.49 -8.21
N ARG A 30 -1.49 9.10 -7.07
CA ARG A 30 -0.93 8.67 -5.78
C ARG A 30 -1.21 7.18 -5.65
N MET A 31 -0.16 6.36 -5.66
CA MET A 31 -0.27 4.92 -5.46
C MET A 31 -1.02 4.70 -4.14
N LYS A 32 -2.18 4.07 -4.23
CA LYS A 32 -3.07 3.84 -3.09
C LYS A 32 -3.14 2.34 -2.86
N MET A 33 -2.79 1.93 -1.64
CA MET A 33 -3.06 0.57 -1.15
C MET A 33 -4.50 0.52 -0.66
N ILE A 34 -5.27 -0.45 -1.14
CA ILE A 34 -6.64 -0.68 -0.69
C ILE A 34 -6.70 -2.08 -0.07
N ASP A 35 -7.17 -2.17 1.17
CA ASP A 35 -7.41 -3.45 1.84
C ASP A 35 -8.64 -4.12 1.23
N VAL A 36 -8.44 -5.32 0.66
CA VAL A 36 -9.47 -6.17 0.05
C VAL A 36 -9.48 -7.56 0.69
N THR A 37 -8.99 -7.67 1.92
CA THR A 37 -8.85 -8.94 2.66
C THR A 37 -10.19 -9.67 2.76
N ASN A 38 -11.28 -8.94 3.02
CA ASN A 38 -12.62 -9.51 3.14
C ASN A 38 -13.11 -10.17 1.84
N SER A 39 -12.64 -9.71 0.68
CA SER A 39 -12.97 -10.31 -0.62
C SER A 39 -12.16 -11.59 -0.92
N HIS A 40 -11.24 -11.98 -0.04
CA HIS A 40 -10.36 -13.14 -0.19
C HIS A 40 -10.45 -14.09 1.01
N TYR A 41 -11.63 -14.16 1.65
CA TYR A 41 -11.87 -14.90 2.88
C TYR A 41 -11.32 -16.34 2.85
N ASP A 42 -11.66 -17.12 1.81
CA ASP A 42 -11.22 -18.52 1.73
C ASP A 42 -9.70 -18.69 1.69
N LEU A 43 -9.00 -17.79 1.01
CA LEU A 43 -7.54 -17.81 0.94
C LEU A 43 -6.93 -17.43 2.28
N VAL A 44 -7.45 -16.37 2.91
CA VAL A 44 -6.99 -15.87 4.20
C VAL A 44 -7.14 -16.96 5.26
N THR A 45 -8.31 -17.59 5.34
CA THR A 45 -8.59 -18.68 6.28
C THR A 45 -7.64 -19.85 6.07
N LYS A 46 -7.47 -20.32 4.83
CA LYS A 46 -6.55 -21.43 4.54
C LYS A 46 -5.09 -21.11 4.92
N GLN A 47 -4.63 -19.89 4.68
CA GLN A 47 -3.26 -19.50 5.05
C GLN A 47 -3.09 -19.47 6.58
N LEU A 48 -4.08 -18.98 7.32
CA LEU A 48 -4.05 -18.99 8.79
C LEU A 48 -4.12 -20.42 9.36
N GLU A 49 -4.82 -21.34 8.69
CA GLU A 49 -4.96 -22.73 9.14
C GLU A 49 -3.76 -23.62 8.78
N CYS A 50 -3.10 -23.35 7.66
CA CYS A 50 -2.06 -24.23 7.09
C CYS A 50 -0.63 -23.67 7.21
N SER A 51 -0.44 -22.47 7.78
CA SER A 51 0.90 -21.87 7.99
C SER A 51 1.06 -21.37 9.42
N ASP A 52 2.27 -20.91 9.76
CA ASP A 52 2.57 -20.27 11.05
C ASP A 52 2.20 -18.77 11.08
N ALA A 53 1.55 -18.27 10.03
CA ALA A 53 1.11 -16.89 9.95
C ALA A 53 0.01 -16.60 11.00
N SER A 54 0.26 -15.59 11.83
CA SER A 54 -0.71 -15.03 12.78
C SER A 54 -1.63 -13.98 12.14
N ILE A 55 -1.17 -13.36 11.05
CA ILE A 55 -1.88 -12.31 10.32
C ILE A 55 -1.73 -12.61 8.84
N VAL A 56 -2.84 -12.55 8.11
CA VAL A 56 -2.87 -12.60 6.65
C VAL A 56 -3.76 -11.47 6.15
N LYS A 57 -3.26 -10.67 5.22
CA LYS A 57 -3.98 -9.56 4.60
C LYS A 57 -3.77 -9.54 3.10
N VAL A 58 -4.78 -9.07 2.38
CA VAL A 58 -4.73 -8.93 0.92
C VAL A 58 -5.05 -7.49 0.55
N TYR A 59 -4.16 -6.91 -0.25
CA TYR A 59 -4.27 -5.54 -0.72
C TYR A 59 -4.27 -5.48 -2.24
N THR A 60 -4.79 -4.37 -2.76
CA THR A 60 -4.60 -3.97 -4.15
C THR A 60 -3.81 -2.67 -4.23
N LEU A 61 -2.92 -2.62 -5.23
CA LEU A 61 -2.15 -1.46 -5.63
C LEU A 61 -2.40 -1.22 -7.12
N GLY A 62 -3.54 -0.58 -7.42
CA GLY A 62 -4.05 -0.51 -8.80
C GLY A 62 -4.31 -1.93 -9.36
N PRO A 63 -3.69 -2.35 -10.47
CA PRO A 63 -3.86 -3.68 -11.06
C PRO A 63 -2.96 -4.77 -10.43
N THR A 64 -2.19 -4.43 -9.39
CA THR A 64 -1.28 -5.35 -8.71
C THR A 64 -1.91 -5.81 -7.40
N THR A 65 -1.84 -7.10 -7.11
CA THR A 65 -2.30 -7.69 -5.85
C THR A 65 -1.10 -7.87 -4.93
N VAL A 66 -1.26 -7.51 -3.66
CA VAL A 66 -0.22 -7.64 -2.64
C VAL A 66 -0.76 -8.51 -1.50
N PHE A 67 -0.16 -9.66 -1.30
CA PHE A 67 -0.42 -10.51 -0.14
C PHE A 67 0.58 -10.18 0.95
N TYR A 68 0.11 -10.09 2.17
CA TYR A 68 0.92 -9.85 3.35
C TYR A 68 0.63 -10.93 4.38
N SER A 69 1.68 -11.55 4.90
CA SER A 69 1.58 -12.44 6.05
C SER A 69 2.61 -12.06 7.11
N ALA A 70 2.27 -12.30 8.38
CA ALA A 70 3.18 -12.09 9.49
C ALA A 70 3.10 -13.24 10.49
N ALA A 71 4.27 -13.75 10.84
CA ALA A 71 4.51 -14.74 11.88
C ALA A 71 5.41 -14.10 12.98
N PRO A 72 5.60 -14.76 14.13
CA PRO A 72 6.48 -14.26 15.18
C PRO A 72 7.94 -14.06 14.74
N THR A 73 8.41 -14.84 13.76
CA THR A 73 9.81 -14.87 13.33
C THR A 73 10.07 -14.11 12.03
N HIS A 74 9.04 -13.88 11.22
CA HIS A 74 9.21 -13.30 9.89
C HIS A 74 7.92 -12.64 9.38
N LYS A 75 8.08 -11.78 8.38
CA LYS A 75 6.98 -11.18 7.62
C LYS A 75 7.23 -11.38 6.14
N ASN A 76 6.20 -11.77 5.40
CA ASN A 76 6.28 -11.98 3.97
C ASN A 76 5.33 -11.05 3.22
N ILE A 77 5.80 -10.57 2.07
CA ILE A 77 4.99 -9.87 1.09
C ILE A 77 5.14 -10.57 -0.25
N ILE A 78 4.03 -10.91 -0.88
CA ILE A 78 4.01 -11.40 -2.25
C ILE A 78 3.29 -10.38 -3.12
N VAL A 79 3.99 -9.81 -4.09
CA VAL A 79 3.46 -8.82 -5.03
C VAL A 79 3.26 -9.49 -6.38
N ILE A 80 2.02 -9.53 -6.88
CA ILE A 80 1.68 -10.20 -8.14
C ILE A 80 1.01 -9.20 -9.08
N ASN A 81 1.48 -9.14 -10.33
CA ASN A 81 0.74 -8.49 -11.39
C ASN A 81 0.46 -9.46 -12.54
N LYS A 82 -0.81 -9.63 -12.91
CA LYS A 82 -1.21 -10.61 -13.92
C LYS A 82 -0.78 -10.26 -15.35
N ASN A 83 -0.55 -8.97 -15.64
CA ASN A 83 -0.42 -8.48 -17.01
C ASN A 83 0.99 -8.01 -17.39
N ARG A 84 1.86 -7.76 -16.40
CA ARG A 84 3.21 -7.24 -16.61
C ARG A 84 4.15 -7.63 -15.45
N PRO A 85 5.47 -7.47 -15.60
CA PRO A 85 6.39 -7.50 -14.48
C PRO A 85 6.05 -6.45 -13.42
N VAL A 86 6.28 -6.80 -12.16
CA VAL A 86 6.12 -5.88 -11.02
C VAL A 86 7.18 -4.79 -11.11
N ARG A 87 6.77 -3.51 -11.01
CA ARG A 87 7.72 -2.40 -11.09
C ARG A 87 8.39 -2.15 -9.75
N ALA A 88 9.66 -1.72 -9.76
CA ALA A 88 10.41 -1.38 -8.54
C ALA A 88 9.65 -0.45 -7.59
N LYS A 89 8.97 0.57 -8.12
CA LYS A 89 8.14 1.50 -7.33
C LYS A 89 7.01 0.82 -6.54
N GLU A 90 6.49 -0.30 -7.03
CA GLU A 90 5.42 -1.07 -6.38
C GLU A 90 6.00 -1.89 -5.22
N ILE A 91 7.20 -2.43 -5.42
CA ILE A 91 8.00 -3.14 -4.42
C ILE A 91 8.36 -2.17 -3.28
N ASP A 92 8.98 -1.03 -3.62
CA ASP A 92 9.39 -0.01 -2.64
C ASP A 92 8.21 0.49 -1.82
N PHE A 93 7.07 0.71 -2.48
CA PHE A 93 5.85 1.14 -1.81
C PHE A 93 5.30 0.08 -0.86
N ALA A 94 5.34 -1.21 -1.23
CA ALA A 94 4.90 -2.29 -0.37
C ALA A 94 5.81 -2.43 0.86
N ILE A 95 7.14 -2.39 0.68
CA ILE A 95 8.12 -2.43 1.77
C ILE A 95 7.89 -1.27 2.75
N ALA A 96 7.82 -0.04 2.23
CA ALA A 96 7.60 1.13 3.06
C ALA A 96 6.28 1.07 3.86
N LYS A 97 5.23 0.53 3.25
CA LYS A 97 3.90 0.53 3.88
C LYS A 97 3.67 -0.62 4.85
N LEU A 98 4.18 -1.82 4.54
CA LEU A 98 3.86 -3.05 5.26
C LEU A 98 4.98 -3.50 6.19
N PHE A 99 6.23 -3.42 5.73
CA PHE A 99 7.40 -3.69 6.57
C PHE A 99 7.83 -2.48 7.41
N GLN A 100 7.35 -1.28 7.07
CA GLN A 100 7.70 -0.02 7.74
C GLN A 100 9.22 0.25 7.66
N GLN A 101 9.83 -0.15 6.53
CA GLN A 101 11.25 0.04 6.24
C GLN A 101 11.43 1.07 5.13
N ASN A 102 12.49 1.88 5.21
CA ASN A 102 12.79 2.88 4.17
C ASN A 102 13.81 2.38 3.14
N ASN A 103 14.42 1.22 3.37
CA ASN A 103 15.42 0.58 2.51
C ASN A 103 15.10 -0.90 2.31
N ARG A 104 15.90 -1.56 1.47
CA ARG A 104 15.77 -2.99 1.13
C ARG A 104 16.82 -3.87 1.83
N ASP A 105 17.70 -3.28 2.64
CA ASP A 105 18.95 -3.92 3.09
C ASP A 105 18.73 -5.20 3.90
N ASN A 106 17.62 -5.29 4.64
CA ASN A 106 17.27 -6.45 5.47
C ASN A 106 16.11 -7.27 4.88
N VAL A 107 15.79 -7.06 3.60
CA VAL A 107 14.68 -7.73 2.92
C VAL A 107 15.28 -8.68 1.89
N GLU A 108 15.00 -9.97 2.04
CA GLU A 108 15.32 -10.96 1.02
C GLU A 108 14.30 -10.82 -0.12
N ILE A 109 14.78 -10.62 -1.35
CA ILE A 109 13.95 -10.34 -2.51
C ILE A 109 14.14 -11.44 -3.55
N LEU A 110 13.05 -12.12 -3.89
CA LEU A 110 13.01 -13.10 -4.97
C LEU A 110 12.13 -12.55 -6.09
N GLU A 111 12.77 -12.14 -7.19
CA GLU A 111 12.07 -11.62 -8.37
C GLU A 111 11.83 -12.73 -9.39
N ALA A 112 10.56 -12.89 -9.80
CA ALA A 112 10.14 -13.73 -10.89
C ALA A 112 9.46 -12.89 -11.99
N HIS A 113 8.99 -13.54 -13.04
CA HIS A 113 8.52 -12.85 -14.25
C HIS A 113 7.36 -11.87 -13.99
N ASN A 114 6.38 -12.29 -13.20
CA ASN A 114 5.15 -11.52 -12.94
C ASN A 114 4.82 -11.40 -11.44
N PHE A 115 5.71 -11.89 -10.58
CA PHE A 115 5.59 -11.76 -9.14
C PHE A 115 6.94 -11.50 -8.49
N VAL A 116 6.89 -10.90 -7.31
CA VAL A 116 8.04 -10.68 -6.44
C VAL A 116 7.66 -11.12 -5.04
N GLU A 117 8.53 -11.89 -4.41
CA GLU A 117 8.42 -12.28 -3.02
C GLU A 117 9.47 -11.54 -2.19
N LEU A 118 9.04 -11.07 -1.02
CA LEU A 118 9.83 -10.29 -0.09
C LEU A 118 9.69 -10.92 1.29
N GLU A 119 10.82 -11.27 1.91
CA GLU A 119 10.88 -11.80 3.26
C GLU A 119 11.68 -10.85 4.15
N LEU A 120 11.12 -10.53 5.32
CA LEU A 120 11.80 -9.80 6.39
C LEU A 120 11.82 -10.68 7.63
N ARG A 121 13.03 -11.08 8.05
CA ARG A 121 13.26 -11.78 9.32
C ARG A 121 13.30 -10.78 10.48
N LEU A 122 12.71 -11.15 11.61
CA LEU A 122 12.57 -10.31 12.80
C LEU A 122 13.58 -10.67 13.90
#